data_AF-A0A0F9ENZ4-F1
#
_entry.id   AF-A0A0F9ENZ4-F1
#
_cell.length_a   1.000
_cell.length_b   1.000
_cell.length_c   1.000
_cell.angle_alpha   90.00
_cell.angle_beta   90.00
_cell.angle_gamma   90.00
#
_symmetry.space_group_name_H-M   'P 1'
#
loop_
_entity.id
_entity.type
_entity.pdbx_description
1 polymer ?
#
loop_
_entity_poly.entity_id
_entity_poly.type
_entity_poly.pdbx_seq_one_letter_code
_entity_poly.pdbx_strand_id
1 'polypeptide(L)'
;MMYFYSLIKDIKFSVRRGTLWNNDELEYVAEVRRLLKQGIIDSKGAYWWTSPHPTVYLARMKGYIHISSKTFKFKKGESITFQCRMAREQRNLKAPLLIGKFGTTNKSILCGEMKSAMKGM
;
A
#
# COMPACT_ATOMS: atom_id res chain seq x y z
N MET A 1 -12.67 4.44 9.18
CA MET A 1 -13.37 4.29 7.87
C MET A 1 -12.90 5.30 6.80
N MET A 2 -12.52 6.54 7.15
CA MET A 2 -12.16 7.59 6.18
C MET A 2 -10.84 7.36 5.39
N TYR A 3 -9.86 6.69 6.01
CA TYR A 3 -8.54 6.47 5.40
C TYR A 3 -8.49 5.42 4.29
N PHE A 4 -9.40 4.43 4.31
CA PHE A 4 -9.49 3.39 3.28
C PHE A 4 -10.01 3.95 1.95
N TYR A 5 -10.98 4.86 2.02
CA TYR A 5 -11.53 5.55 0.85
C TYR A 5 -10.48 6.41 0.16
N SER A 6 -9.56 7.02 0.93
CA SER A 6 -8.47 7.82 0.39
C SER A 6 -7.43 6.96 -0.33
N LEU A 7 -7.09 5.75 0.15
CA LEU A 7 -6.19 4.85 -0.57
C LEU A 7 -6.77 4.39 -1.91
N ILE A 8 -8.04 3.97 -1.91
CA ILE A 8 -8.70 3.58 -3.16
C ILE A 8 -8.78 4.77 -4.12
N LYS A 9 -9.13 5.97 -3.63
CA LYS A 9 -9.15 7.19 -4.46
C LYS A 9 -7.75 7.53 -5.00
N ASP A 10 -6.72 7.53 -4.17
CA ASP A 10 -5.37 7.91 -4.57
C ASP A 10 -4.75 6.90 -5.54
N ILE A 11 -4.93 5.60 -5.30
CA ILE A 11 -4.54 4.58 -6.30
C ILE A 11 -5.37 4.77 -7.57
N LYS A 12 -6.69 5.02 -7.47
CA LYS A 12 -7.57 5.19 -8.64
C LYS A 12 -7.20 6.38 -9.51
N PHE A 13 -6.81 7.50 -8.93
CA PHE A 13 -6.68 8.77 -9.65
C PHE A 13 -5.22 9.23 -9.82
N SER A 14 -4.35 8.98 -8.84
CA SER A 14 -2.96 9.48 -8.84
C SER A 14 -1.96 8.48 -9.43
N VAL A 15 -2.19 7.18 -9.25
CA VAL A 15 -1.30 6.11 -9.74
C VAL A 15 -1.69 5.65 -11.14
N ARG A 16 -3.00 5.51 -11.39
CA ARG A 16 -3.51 4.94 -12.65
C ARG A 16 -3.32 5.81 -13.88
N ARG A 17 -3.31 7.15 -13.75
CA ARG A 17 -3.56 8.06 -14.90
C ARG A 17 -4.73 7.60 -15.80
N GLY A 18 -5.76 6.93 -15.25
CA GLY A 18 -6.93 6.45 -15.99
C GLY A 18 -6.94 4.97 -16.47
N THR A 19 -5.93 4.13 -16.19
CA THR A 19 -5.94 2.71 -16.62
C THR A 19 -6.84 1.79 -15.75
N LEU A 20 -6.98 0.51 -16.09
CA LEU A 20 -7.64 -0.48 -15.20
C LEU A 20 -6.67 -0.96 -14.09
N TRP A 21 -7.21 -1.45 -12.97
CA TRP A 21 -6.40 -2.13 -11.93
C TRP A 21 -6.12 -3.56 -12.38
N ASN A 22 -4.93 -4.05 -12.07
CA ASN A 22 -4.63 -5.46 -12.26
C ASN A 22 -5.36 -6.28 -11.17
N ASN A 23 -5.67 -7.54 -11.48
CA ASN A 23 -6.40 -8.42 -10.57
C ASN A 23 -5.72 -8.57 -9.20
N ASP A 24 -4.38 -8.61 -9.19
CA ASP A 24 -3.58 -8.71 -7.97
C ASP A 24 -3.71 -7.48 -7.04
N GLU A 25 -3.83 -6.28 -7.62
CA GLU A 25 -4.04 -5.04 -6.88
C GLU A 25 -5.47 -4.98 -6.30
N LEU A 26 -6.46 -5.51 -7.01
CA LEU A 26 -7.84 -5.63 -6.52
C LEU A 26 -7.92 -6.63 -5.36
N GLU A 27 -7.25 -7.77 -5.49
CA GLU A 27 -7.13 -8.78 -4.44
C GLU A 27 -6.44 -8.22 -3.19
N TYR A 28 -5.36 -7.45 -3.36
CA TYR A 28 -4.71 -6.76 -2.25
C TYR A 28 -5.70 -5.88 -1.48
N VAL A 29 -6.50 -5.07 -2.18
CA VAL A 29 -7.48 -4.19 -1.53
C VAL A 29 -8.57 -4.99 -0.82
N ALA A 30 -9.04 -6.08 -1.43
CA ALA A 30 -10.03 -6.96 -0.82
C ALA A 30 -9.49 -7.59 0.47
N GLU A 31 -8.25 -8.09 0.46
CA GLU A 31 -7.62 -8.69 1.65
C GLU A 31 -7.33 -7.66 2.74
N VAL A 32 -6.81 -6.49 2.40
CA VAL A 32 -6.61 -5.41 3.37
C VAL A 32 -7.95 -5.01 4.01
N ARG A 33 -9.02 -4.91 3.22
CA ARG A 33 -10.36 -4.61 3.74
C ARG A 33 -10.85 -5.70 4.69
N ARG A 34 -10.68 -6.98 4.32
CA ARG A 34 -11.03 -8.12 5.16
C ARG A 34 -10.28 -8.08 6.49
N LEU A 35 -8.97 -7.88 6.46
CA LEU A 35 -8.11 -7.84 7.64
C LEU A 35 -8.40 -6.64 8.56
N LEU A 36 -8.71 -5.47 7.99
CA LEU A 36 -9.17 -4.30 8.75
C LEU A 36 -10.51 -4.58 9.45
N LYS A 37 -11.47 -5.17 8.74
CA LYS A 37 -12.79 -5.52 9.33
C LYS A 37 -12.65 -6.54 10.47
N GLN A 38 -11.66 -7.42 10.38
CA GLN A 38 -11.35 -8.42 11.41
C GLN A 38 -10.47 -7.87 12.54
N GLY A 39 -10.00 -6.62 12.47
CA GLY A 39 -9.10 -6.03 13.48
C GLY A 39 -7.70 -6.65 13.53
N ILE A 40 -7.32 -7.46 12.53
CA ILE A 40 -6.01 -8.12 12.47
C ILE A 40 -4.91 -7.11 12.13
N ILE A 41 -5.26 -6.10 11.32
CA ILE A 41 -4.40 -4.98 10.97
C ILE A 41 -5.12 -3.66 11.28
N ASP A 42 -4.35 -2.59 11.44
CA ASP A 42 -4.88 -1.26 11.77
C ASP A 42 -4.20 -0.17 10.94
N SER A 43 -4.93 0.88 10.55
CA SER A 43 -4.35 2.02 9.82
C SER A 43 -3.98 3.12 10.82
N LYS A 44 -2.67 3.32 11.05
CA LYS A 44 -2.18 4.32 12.01
C LYS A 44 -2.14 5.77 11.47
N GLY A 45 -2.69 6.02 10.28
CA GLY A 45 -2.46 7.30 9.57
C GLY A 45 -1.00 7.51 9.18
N ALA A 46 -0.24 6.41 9.11
CA ALA A 46 1.15 6.38 8.72
C ALA A 46 1.26 6.04 7.23
N TYR A 47 2.22 6.65 6.55
CA TYR A 47 2.49 6.43 5.13
C TYR A 47 3.95 5.98 4.95
N TRP A 48 4.21 5.23 3.88
CA TRP A 48 5.57 4.83 3.52
C TRP A 48 6.20 5.84 2.56
N TRP A 49 7.50 6.13 2.71
CA TRP A 49 8.30 7.09 1.94
C TRP A 49 8.60 6.65 0.48
N THR A 50 7.63 6.04 -0.20
CA THR A 50 7.75 5.68 -1.62
C THR A 50 6.56 6.22 -2.36
N SER A 51 6.73 6.87 -3.49
CA SER A 51 5.61 7.37 -4.29
C SER A 51 4.83 6.24 -4.97
N PRO A 52 3.47 6.22 -4.92
CA PRO A 52 2.61 7.05 -4.08
C PRO A 52 2.80 6.69 -2.61
N HIS A 53 2.79 7.66 -1.69
CA HIS A 53 2.93 7.40 -0.26
C HIS A 53 1.80 6.47 0.24
N PRO A 54 2.03 5.15 0.28
CA PRO A 54 0.96 4.20 0.49
C PRO A 54 0.69 4.14 1.98
N THR A 55 -0.58 3.95 2.35
CA THR A 55 -0.95 3.71 3.73
C THR A 55 -0.14 2.53 4.27
N VAL A 56 0.42 2.71 5.46
CA VAL A 56 1.06 1.66 6.23
C VAL A 56 0.07 1.14 7.24
N TYR A 57 -0.27 -0.14 7.10
CA TYR A 57 -1.07 -0.88 8.05
C TYR A 57 -0.15 -1.58 9.03
N LEU A 58 -0.48 -1.54 10.32
CA LEU A 58 0.25 -2.27 11.35
C LEU A 58 -0.50 -3.57 11.70
N ALA A 59 0.19 -4.70 11.62
CA ALA A 59 -0.30 -5.98 12.08
C ALA A 59 -0.43 -6.00 13.60
N ARG A 60 -1.66 -6.11 14.11
CA ARG A 60 -1.96 -6.28 15.53
C ARG A 60 -1.83 -7.73 15.96
N MET A 61 -2.00 -8.66 15.02
CA MET A 61 -1.87 -10.10 15.20
C MET A 61 -1.06 -10.70 14.03
N LYS A 62 -0.66 -11.97 14.15
CA LYS A 62 -0.11 -12.73 13.00
C LYS A 62 -1.25 -13.09 12.04
N GLY A 63 -0.95 -13.22 10.75
CA GLY A 63 -1.96 -13.57 9.75
C GLY A 63 -1.38 -13.79 8.36
N TYR A 64 -2.29 -13.80 7.38
CA TYR A 64 -1.98 -14.05 5.98
C TYR A 64 -2.74 -13.10 5.06
N ILE A 65 -2.10 -12.72 3.96
CA ILE A 65 -2.69 -12.04 2.81
C ILE A 65 -2.60 -12.98 1.60
N HIS A 66 -3.70 -13.14 0.87
CA HIS A 66 -3.76 -14.00 -0.32
C HIS A 66 -3.87 -13.13 -1.58
N ILE A 67 -2.88 -13.21 -2.46
CA ILE A 67 -2.85 -12.48 -3.73
C ILE A 67 -2.30 -13.39 -4.82
N SER A 68 -3.01 -13.50 -5.94
CA SER A 68 -2.67 -14.27 -7.13
C SER A 68 -2.28 -15.71 -6.81
N SER A 69 -3.13 -16.37 -6.03
CA SER A 69 -2.93 -17.75 -5.52
C SER A 69 -1.69 -17.94 -4.64
N LYS A 70 -1.05 -16.85 -4.20
CA LYS A 70 0.08 -16.88 -3.27
C LYS A 70 -0.34 -16.38 -1.89
N THR A 71 0.25 -17.00 -0.87
CA THR A 71 -0.01 -16.67 0.52
C THR A 71 1.21 -15.97 1.11
N PHE A 72 0.99 -14.76 1.63
CA PHE A 72 2.01 -13.93 2.25
C PHE A 72 1.75 -13.85 3.75
N LYS A 73 2.66 -14.43 4.54
CA LYS A 73 2.57 -14.43 6.02
C LYS A 73 3.10 -13.13 6.60
N PHE A 74 2.44 -12.63 7.64
CA PHE A 74 2.95 -11.55 8.48
C PHE A 74 2.83 -11.90 9.97
N LYS A 75 3.71 -11.28 10.77
CA LYS A 75 3.78 -11.38 12.22
C LYS A 75 3.20 -10.12 12.86
N LYS A 76 2.78 -10.25 14.13
CA LYS A 76 2.39 -9.10 14.96
C LYS A 76 3.54 -8.08 15.00
N GLY A 77 3.19 -6.81 14.81
CA GLY A 77 4.13 -5.69 14.80
C GLY A 77 4.77 -5.40 13.43
N GLU A 78 4.54 -6.24 12.42
CA GLU A 78 4.97 -5.92 11.06
C GLU A 78 4.05 -4.90 10.40
N SER A 79 4.65 -4.07 9.57
CA SER A 79 3.99 -3.13 8.70
C SER A 79 3.68 -3.79 7.36
N ILE A 80 2.53 -3.41 6.80
CA ILE A 80 2.00 -3.89 5.52
C ILE A 80 1.72 -2.65 4.67
N THR A 81 2.22 -2.63 3.44
CA THR A 81 1.99 -1.49 2.54
C THR A 81 1.87 -1.92 1.08
N PHE A 82 1.17 -1.10 0.29
CA PHE A 82 0.91 -1.33 -1.12
C PHE A 82 2.14 -1.00 -1.96
N GLN A 83 2.41 -1.77 -3.01
CA GLN A 83 3.41 -1.43 -4.03
C GLN A 83 2.78 -1.21 -5.39
N CYS A 84 2.94 0.00 -5.93
CA CYS A 84 2.50 0.32 -7.28
C CYS A 84 3.33 -0.45 -8.31
N ARG A 85 2.75 -0.64 -9.50
CA ARG A 85 3.39 -1.32 -10.63
C ARG A 85 4.82 -0.84 -10.92
N MET A 86 5.04 0.48 -10.99
CA MET A 86 6.37 1.04 -11.26
C MET A 86 7.41 0.61 -10.21
N ALA A 87 7.07 0.70 -8.93
CA ALA A 87 7.96 0.29 -7.85
C ALA A 87 8.25 -1.22 -7.89
N ARG A 88 7.26 -2.02 -8.31
CA ARG A 88 7.43 -3.46 -8.48
C ARG A 88 8.36 -3.80 -9.63
N GLU A 89 8.19 -3.17 -10.78
CA GLU A 89 9.04 -3.37 -11.95
C GLU A 89 10.49 -2.98 -11.63
N GLN A 90 10.71 -1.83 -11.00
CA GLN A 90 12.04 -1.36 -10.61
C GLN A 90 12.75 -2.27 -9.59
N ARG A 91 12.00 -2.88 -8.67
CA ARG A 91 12.56 -3.71 -7.58
C ARG A 91 12.37 -5.21 -7.80
N ASN A 92 11.91 -5.61 -8.98
CA ASN A 92 11.58 -6.99 -9.35
C ASN A 92 10.67 -7.69 -8.32
N LEU A 93 9.65 -6.97 -7.82
CA LEU A 93 8.71 -7.50 -6.83
C LEU A 93 7.57 -8.26 -7.52
N LYS A 94 7.26 -9.44 -7.00
CA LYS A 94 6.27 -10.37 -7.58
C LYS A 94 4.83 -10.13 -7.12
N ALA A 95 4.59 -9.15 -6.24
CA ALA A 95 3.28 -8.88 -5.65
C ALA A 95 3.11 -7.39 -5.30
N PRO A 96 1.87 -6.85 -5.31
CA PRO A 96 1.55 -5.46 -4.94
C PRO A 96 1.61 -5.22 -3.43
N LEU A 97 2.50 -5.91 -2.73
CA LEU A 97 2.54 -6.04 -1.29
C LEU A 97 3.98 -6.02 -0.80
N LEU A 98 4.23 -5.24 0.25
CA LEU A 98 5.41 -5.38 1.10
C LEU A 98 5.00 -5.60 2.55
N ILE A 99 5.71 -6.52 3.19
CA ILE A 99 5.59 -6.86 4.61
C ILE A 99 6.98 -6.73 5.23
N GLY A 100 7.07 -6.07 6.38
CA GLY A 100 8.31 -5.96 7.11
C GLY A 100 8.26 -4.87 8.17
N LYS A 101 9.42 -4.39 8.61
CA LYS A 101 9.51 -3.19 9.45
C LYS A 101 9.95 -2.03 8.57
N PHE A 102 9.12 -1.00 8.47
CA PHE A 102 9.41 0.19 7.69
C PHE A 102 9.48 1.41 8.59
N GLY A 103 10.39 2.34 8.29
CA GLY A 103 10.29 3.71 8.82
C GLY A 103 9.03 4.36 8.27
N THR A 104 8.12 4.77 9.16
CA THR A 104 6.86 5.42 8.80
C THR A 104 6.96 6.94 8.89
N THR A 105 6.18 7.66 8.09
CA THR A 105 5.99 9.10 8.25
C THR A 105 4.53 9.48 8.40
N ASN A 106 4.30 10.58 9.12
CA ASN A 106 2.99 11.21 9.25
C ASN A 106 2.77 12.28 8.17
N LYS A 107 3.75 12.52 7.29
CA LYS A 107 3.65 13.46 6.17
C LYS A 107 3.25 12.71 4.89
N SER A 108 2.09 13.04 4.34
CA SER A 108 1.63 12.54 3.04
C SER A 108 2.06 13.49 1.93
N ILE A 109 3.21 13.25 1.30
CA ILE A 109 3.54 13.83 -0.02
C ILE A 109 2.82 13.05 -1.13
N LEU A 110 2.03 13.74 -1.95
CA LEU A 110 1.33 13.13 -3.08
C LEU A 110 2.21 13.09 -4.34
N CYS A 111 1.92 12.17 -5.27
CA CYS A 111 2.65 12.08 -6.56
C CYS A 111 2.75 13.42 -7.31
N GLY A 112 1.75 14.29 -7.19
CA GLY A 112 1.72 15.61 -7.83
C GLY A 112 2.71 16.61 -7.23
N GLU A 113 2.98 16.52 -5.93
CA GLU A 113 3.92 17.39 -5.22
C GLU A 113 5.37 17.02 -5.54
N MET A 114 5.64 15.75 -5.86
CA MET A 114 6.95 15.29 -6.34
C MET A 114 7.32 15.81 -7.74
N LYS A 115 6.32 16.15 -8.58
CA LYS A 115 6.58 16.67 -9.94
C LYS A 115 7.26 18.04 -9.92
N SER A 116 7.05 18.83 -8.87
CA SER A 116 7.72 20.12 -8.67
C SER A 116 9.13 19.98 -8.09
N ALA A 117 9.40 18.92 -7.31
CA ALA A 117 10.72 18.67 -6.73
C ALA A 117 11.76 18.20 -7.75
N MET A 118 11.34 17.60 -8.87
CA MET A 118 12.24 17.16 -9.95
C MET A 118 12.47 18.22 -11.05
N LYS A 119 11.89 19.42 -10.95
CA LYS A 119 12.14 20.52 -11.89
C LYS A 119 13.36 21.38 -11.51
N GLY A 120 14.07 21.03 -10.44
CA GLY A 120 15.24 21.76 -9.94
C GLY A 120 16.52 20.94 -9.82
N MET A 121 16.62 19.80 -10.52
CA MET A 121 17.87 19.07 -10.73
C MET A 121 18.37 19.30 -12.15
#